data_AF-A0A0Q9XUJ4-F1
#
_entry.id   AF-A0A0Q9XUJ4-F1
#
_cell.length_a   1.000
_cell.length_b   1.000
_cell.length_c   1.000
_cell.angle_alpha   90.00
_cell.angle_beta   90.00
_cell.angle_gamma   90.00
#
_symmetry.space_group_name_H-M   'P 1'
#
loop_
_entity.id
_entity.type
_entity.pdbx_description
1 polymer ?
#
loop_
_entity_poly.entity_id
_entity_poly.type
_entity_poly.pdbx_seq_one_letter_code
_entity_poly.pdbx_strand_id
1 'polypeptide(L)'
;MILAGTSKIKWLENDIAAITYRTRDQKLQQFIATYGDRGSGSYYYVGAEIYGQWHGNGATVIGDTNGITVIKDGKTELFDWDHVIQYGTLAIVLMENDEAAWTISLNQNFRIHSEGPPSGEIRLYQATMEKNKPITLLNSRENL
;
A
#
# COMPACT_ATOMS: atom_id res chain seq x y z
N MET A 1 -1.06 -1.80 -21.40
CA MET A 1 -1.26 -3.01 -20.57
C MET A 1 -1.94 -4.07 -21.42
N ILE A 2 -1.31 -5.23 -21.62
CA ILE A 2 -1.97 -6.37 -22.27
C ILE A 2 -2.24 -7.41 -21.19
N LEU A 3 -3.51 -7.56 -20.82
CA LEU A 3 -3.96 -8.56 -19.86
C LEU A 3 -3.93 -9.95 -20.49
N ALA A 4 -3.34 -10.92 -19.79
CA ALA A 4 -3.48 -12.33 -20.14
C ALA A 4 -4.43 -12.99 -19.13
N GLY A 5 -5.72 -13.12 -19.48
CA GLY A 5 -6.70 -13.86 -18.68
C GLY A 5 -7.53 -13.01 -17.71
N THR A 6 -7.97 -13.64 -16.61
CA THR A 6 -8.90 -13.06 -15.62
C THR A 6 -8.17 -12.12 -14.65
N SER A 7 -8.81 -11.00 -14.32
CA SER A 7 -8.34 -10.04 -13.32
C SER A 7 -9.17 -10.15 -12.03
N LYS A 8 -8.52 -9.98 -10.88
CA LYS A 8 -9.19 -9.82 -9.59
C LYS A 8 -9.26 -8.34 -9.23
N ILE A 9 -10.46 -7.85 -8.95
CA ILE A 9 -10.68 -6.46 -8.49
C ILE A 9 -11.01 -6.47 -7.00
N LYS A 10 -10.31 -5.65 -6.22
CA LYS A 10 -10.57 -5.42 -4.81
C LYS A 10 -10.63 -3.92 -4.52
N TRP A 11 -11.77 -3.47 -4.01
CA TRP A 11 -11.88 -2.12 -3.44
C TRP A 11 -11.16 -2.08 -2.09
N LEU A 12 -10.14 -1.22 -2.01
CA LEU A 12 -9.36 -0.92 -0.81
C LEU A 12 -9.92 0.28 -0.07
N GLU A 13 -10.63 1.17 -0.76
CA GLU A 13 -11.49 2.23 -0.20
C GLU A 13 -12.57 2.54 -1.25
N ASN A 14 -13.52 3.43 -0.96
CA ASN A 14 -14.56 3.83 -1.93
C ASN A 14 -14.01 4.45 -3.23
N ASP A 15 -12.76 4.88 -3.22
CA ASP A 15 -12.04 5.62 -4.24
C ASP A 15 -10.68 5.00 -4.58
N ILE A 16 -10.39 3.78 -4.07
CA ILE A 16 -9.16 3.04 -4.35
C ILE A 16 -9.52 1.60 -4.71
N ALA A 17 -9.22 1.21 -5.94
CA ALA A 17 -9.40 -0.17 -6.41
C ALA A 17 -8.08 -0.79 -6.85
N ALA A 18 -7.72 -1.93 -6.26
CA ALA A 18 -6.60 -2.76 -6.69
C ALA A 18 -7.07 -3.77 -7.74
N ILE A 19 -6.43 -3.74 -8.90
CA ILE A 19 -6.66 -4.67 -10.01
C ILE A 19 -5.44 -5.59 -10.08
N THR A 20 -5.58 -6.83 -9.61
CA THR A 20 -4.53 -7.86 -9.66
C THR A 20 -4.71 -8.71 -10.91
N TYR A 21 -3.63 -8.94 -11.64
CA TYR A 21 -3.63 -9.74 -12.86
C TYR A 21 -2.29 -10.45 -13.07
N ARG A 22 -2.28 -11.42 -13.99
CA ARG A 22 -1.04 -12.00 -14.52
C ARG A 22 -0.74 -11.45 -15.89
N THR A 23 0.53 -11.14 -16.14
CA THR A 23 1.05 -10.79 -17.46
C THR A 23 1.19 -12.05 -18.33
N ARG A 24 1.56 -11.88 -19.61
CA ARG A 24 1.78 -13.01 -20.54
C ARG A 24 2.86 -13.97 -20.06
N ASP A 25 3.92 -13.44 -19.44
CA ASP A 25 5.02 -14.18 -18.80
C ASP A 25 4.68 -14.68 -17.38
N GLN A 26 3.39 -14.69 -17.02
CA GLN A 26 2.86 -15.18 -15.74
C GLN A 26 3.25 -14.36 -14.50
N LYS A 27 3.91 -13.20 -14.66
CA LYS A 27 4.24 -12.31 -13.55
C LYS A 27 2.98 -11.73 -12.90
N LEU A 28 2.90 -11.77 -11.57
CA LEU A 28 1.81 -11.15 -10.82
C LEU A 28 1.99 -9.63 -10.75
N GLN A 29 0.99 -8.87 -11.17
CA GLN A 29 1.02 -7.41 -11.19
C GLN A 29 -0.23 -6.82 -10.53
N GLN A 30 -0.10 -5.58 -10.04
CA GLN A 30 -1.22 -4.78 -9.57
C GLN A 30 -1.22 -3.42 -10.23
N PHE A 31 -2.37 -3.03 -10.77
CA PHE A 31 -2.66 -1.64 -11.11
C PHE A 31 -3.61 -1.08 -10.07
N ILE A 32 -3.31 0.10 -9.52
CA ILE A 32 -4.18 0.75 -8.53
C ILE A 32 -4.88 1.93 -9.19
N ALA A 33 -6.20 1.82 -9.31
CA ALA A 33 -7.05 2.91 -9.74
C ALA A 33 -7.39 3.77 -8.52
N THR A 34 -6.97 5.02 -8.54
CA THR A 34 -7.26 6.04 -7.52
C THR A 34 -8.18 7.10 -8.11
N TYR A 35 -9.24 7.47 -7.38
CA TYR A 35 -10.26 8.39 -7.86
C TYR A 35 -10.38 9.60 -6.94
N GLY A 36 -10.53 10.78 -7.54
CA GLY A 36 -10.75 12.04 -6.80
C GLY A 36 -9.49 12.63 -6.15
N ASP A 37 -9.69 13.72 -5.43
CA ASP A 37 -8.68 14.40 -4.62
C ASP A 37 -9.18 14.42 -3.17
N ARG A 38 -8.32 14.01 -2.23
CA ARG A 38 -8.61 14.05 -0.79
C ARG A 38 -8.11 15.33 -0.10
N GLY A 39 -7.74 16.35 -0.89
CA GLY A 39 -7.78 17.74 -0.43
C GLY A 39 -6.52 18.25 0.26
N SER A 40 -5.33 17.72 -0.06
CA SER A 40 -4.06 18.36 0.38
C SER A 40 -3.60 19.49 -0.55
N GLY A 41 -4.14 19.59 -1.79
CA GLY A 41 -3.76 20.59 -2.80
C GLY A 41 -2.29 20.53 -3.27
N SER A 42 -1.46 19.70 -2.63
CA SER A 42 -0.04 19.51 -2.89
C SER A 42 0.23 18.02 -3.15
N TYR A 43 0.97 17.73 -4.21
CA TYR A 43 1.41 16.37 -4.54
C TYR A 43 2.36 15.87 -3.46
N TYR A 44 2.01 14.76 -2.80
CA TYR A 44 2.84 14.10 -1.80
C TYR A 44 3.09 12.64 -2.18
N TYR A 45 4.17 12.08 -1.63
CA TYR A 45 4.56 10.69 -1.83
C TYR A 45 4.05 9.85 -0.67
N VAL A 46 3.18 8.87 -0.95
CA VAL A 46 2.57 8.03 0.08
C VAL A 46 3.63 7.35 0.94
N GLY A 47 4.72 6.89 0.32
CA GLY A 47 5.85 6.29 1.04
C GLY A 47 6.45 7.21 2.11
N ALA A 48 6.59 8.50 1.81
CA ALA A 48 7.08 9.49 2.77
C ALA A 48 6.05 9.77 3.89
N GLU A 49 4.76 9.82 3.53
CA GLU A 49 3.70 10.12 4.50
C GLU A 49 3.42 8.97 5.48
N ILE A 50 3.83 7.74 5.16
CA ILE A 50 3.69 6.60 6.07
C ILE A 50 4.95 6.34 6.89
N TYR A 51 5.90 7.28 6.97
CA TYR A 51 7.10 7.14 7.79
C TYR A 51 6.73 6.83 9.25
N GLY A 52 7.43 5.85 9.84
CA GLY A 52 7.12 5.32 11.16
C GLY A 52 6.62 3.88 11.11
N GLN A 53 5.93 3.45 12.18
CA GLN A 53 5.49 2.07 12.33
C GLN A 53 3.97 1.98 12.40
N TRP A 54 3.42 1.05 11.64
CA TRP A 54 1.99 0.80 11.52
C TRP A 54 1.70 -0.65 11.85
N HIS A 55 0.71 -0.90 12.70
CA HIS A 55 0.42 -2.24 13.23
C HIS A 55 -1.06 -2.59 13.14
N GLY A 56 -1.35 -3.85 12.89
CA GLY A 56 -2.72 -4.36 12.92
C GLY A 56 -2.81 -5.82 12.52
N ASN A 57 -3.66 -6.58 13.21
CA ASN A 57 -3.98 -7.99 12.91
C ASN A 57 -2.74 -8.89 12.61
N GLY A 58 -1.69 -8.77 13.43
CA GLY A 58 -0.46 -9.56 13.28
C GLY A 58 0.37 -9.19 12.04
N ALA A 59 0.24 -7.96 11.55
CA ALA A 59 1.08 -7.35 10.53
C ALA A 59 1.72 -6.06 11.06
N THR A 60 2.94 -5.79 10.63
CA THR A 60 3.63 -4.51 10.85
C THR A 60 4.14 -3.98 9.51
N VAL A 61 3.98 -2.67 9.30
CA VAL A 61 4.64 -1.92 8.22
C VAL A 61 5.54 -0.87 8.84
N ILE A 62 6.80 -0.80 8.42
CA ILE A 62 7.77 0.19 8.87
C ILE A 62 8.23 0.97 7.65
N GLY A 63 7.89 2.25 7.58
CA GLY A 63 8.47 3.18 6.61
C GLY A 63 9.64 3.92 7.23
N ASP A 64 10.82 3.82 6.64
CA ASP A 64 12.02 4.53 7.08
C ASP A 64 12.89 5.00 5.91
N THR A 65 14.07 5.56 6.17
CA THR A 65 14.98 6.07 5.13
C THR A 65 15.43 5.00 4.13
N ASN A 66 15.43 3.72 4.50
CA ASN A 66 15.85 2.63 3.64
C ASN A 66 14.73 2.14 2.71
N GLY A 67 13.47 2.46 3.03
CA GLY A 67 12.31 2.00 2.26
C GLY A 67 11.17 1.58 3.17
N ILE A 68 10.49 0.50 2.78
CA ILE A 68 9.32 -0.04 3.47
C ILE A 68 9.58 -1.49 3.85
N THR A 69 9.50 -1.80 5.14
CA THR A 69 9.55 -3.16 5.65
C THR A 69 8.14 -3.66 5.96
N VAL A 70 7.77 -4.84 5.46
CA VAL A 70 6.54 -5.55 5.82
C VAL A 70 6.90 -6.76 6.67
N ILE A 71 6.27 -6.89 7.83
CA ILE A 71 6.40 -8.04 8.73
C ILE A 71 5.04 -8.71 8.86
N LYS A 72 4.93 -9.97 8.41
CA LYS A 72 3.69 -10.75 8.47
C LYS A 72 4.03 -12.23 8.62
N ASP A 73 3.34 -12.92 9.53
CA ASP A 73 3.42 -14.38 9.71
C ASP A 73 4.87 -14.89 9.90
N GLY A 74 5.68 -14.13 10.66
CA GLY A 74 7.08 -14.45 10.94
C GLY A 74 8.05 -14.20 9.78
N LYS A 75 7.57 -13.65 8.66
CA LYS A 75 8.40 -13.20 7.53
C LYS A 75 8.59 -11.70 7.59
N THR A 76 9.79 -11.27 7.20
CA THR A 76 10.18 -9.86 7.07
C THR A 76 10.68 -9.63 5.66
N GLU A 77 10.09 -8.67 4.96
CA GLU A 77 10.42 -8.30 3.59
C GLU A 77 10.74 -6.80 3.57
N LEU A 78 11.92 -6.43 3.08
CA LEU A 78 12.32 -5.03 2.90
C LEU A 78 12.24 -4.68 1.42
N PHE A 79 11.52 -3.61 1.12
CA PHE A 79 11.39 -3.03 -0.20
C PHE A 79 12.09 -1.68 -0.18
N ASP A 80 13.23 -1.56 -0.84
CA ASP A 80 13.87 -0.27 -1.03
C ASP A 80 13.01 0.65 -1.91
N TRP A 81 13.36 1.94 -1.96
CA TRP A 81 12.57 2.94 -2.68
C TRP A 81 12.47 2.69 -4.20
N ASP A 82 13.43 1.99 -4.81
CA ASP A 82 13.37 1.65 -6.24
C ASP A 82 12.30 0.58 -6.53
N HIS A 83 11.93 -0.18 -5.50
CA HIS A 83 10.88 -1.20 -5.54
C HIS A 83 9.51 -0.70 -5.05
N VAL A 84 9.34 0.61 -4.82
CA VAL A 84 8.09 1.24 -4.41
C VAL A 84 7.47 2.04 -5.55
N ILE A 85 6.33 1.59 -6.07
CA ILE A 85 5.65 2.23 -7.19
C ILE A 85 4.46 3.06 -6.70
N GLN A 86 4.51 4.37 -6.92
CA GLN A 86 3.46 5.32 -6.55
C GLN A 86 2.25 5.27 -7.51
N TYR A 87 1.04 5.27 -6.94
CA TYR A 87 -0.23 5.37 -7.69
C TYR A 87 -1.06 6.54 -7.18
N GLY A 88 -1.00 7.67 -7.92
CA GLY A 88 -1.62 8.93 -7.52
C GLY A 88 -1.04 9.39 -6.17
N THR A 89 -1.88 9.94 -5.29
CA THR A 89 -1.51 10.34 -3.92
C THR A 89 -2.05 9.40 -2.84
N LEU A 90 -2.64 8.26 -3.22
CA LEU A 90 -3.43 7.44 -2.30
C LEU A 90 -2.90 6.02 -2.07
N ALA A 91 -2.02 5.53 -2.93
CA ALA A 91 -1.50 4.17 -2.80
C ALA A 91 -0.09 4.01 -3.37
N ILE A 92 0.58 2.96 -2.90
CA ILE A 92 1.84 2.45 -3.42
C ILE A 92 1.77 0.92 -3.57
N VAL A 93 2.52 0.38 -4.52
CA VAL A 93 2.74 -1.06 -4.69
C VAL A 93 4.21 -1.36 -4.38
N LEU A 94 4.44 -2.38 -3.56
CA LEU A 94 5.76 -2.90 -3.21
C LEU A 94 6.06 -4.09 -4.13
N MET A 95 7.18 -4.01 -4.84
CA MET A 95 7.56 -4.97 -5.88
C MET A 95 8.69 -5.87 -5.39
N GLU A 96 8.59 -7.18 -5.61
CA GLU A 96 9.63 -8.16 -5.33
C GLU A 96 9.88 -8.97 -6.59
N ASN A 97 11.13 -9.03 -7.08
CA ASN A 97 11.50 -9.77 -8.30
C ASN A 97 10.60 -9.46 -9.52
N ASP A 98 10.34 -8.16 -9.76
CA ASP A 98 9.40 -7.63 -10.76
C ASP A 98 7.93 -8.07 -10.57
N GLU A 99 7.53 -8.66 -9.46
CA GLU A 99 6.14 -9.01 -9.16
C GLU A 99 5.57 -8.12 -8.05
N ALA A 100 4.29 -7.79 -8.11
CA ALA A 100 3.63 -7.11 -7.02
C ALA A 100 3.53 -8.05 -5.82
N ALA A 101 4.03 -7.63 -4.66
CA ALA A 101 3.94 -8.38 -3.40
C ALA A 101 2.84 -7.80 -2.50
N TRP A 102 2.84 -6.48 -2.32
CA TRP A 102 1.93 -5.78 -1.42
C TRP A 102 1.45 -4.47 -2.03
N THR A 103 0.23 -4.05 -1.69
CA THR A 103 -0.26 -2.68 -1.87
C THR A 103 -0.45 -2.05 -0.49
N ILE A 104 0.01 -0.81 -0.33
CA ILE A 104 -0.37 0.04 0.82
C ILE A 104 -1.24 1.17 0.29
N SER A 105 -2.41 1.37 0.91
CA SER A 105 -3.33 2.45 0.57
C SER A 105 -3.73 3.26 1.80
N LEU A 106 -3.95 4.56 1.63
CA LEU A 106 -4.40 5.45 2.69
C LEU A 106 -5.93 5.33 2.88
N ASN A 107 -6.41 5.16 4.11
CA ASN A 107 -7.86 5.15 4.38
C ASN A 107 -8.44 6.58 4.34
N GLN A 108 -9.77 6.70 4.25
CA GLN A 108 -10.43 8.02 4.20
C GLN A 108 -10.18 8.90 5.43
N ASN A 109 -9.87 8.30 6.58
CA ASN A 109 -9.53 9.01 7.82
C ASN A 109 -8.04 9.36 7.94
N PHE A 110 -7.19 8.98 6.98
CA PHE A 110 -5.77 9.33 7.01
C PHE A 110 -5.57 10.83 6.91
N ARG A 111 -4.75 11.41 7.79
CA ARG A 111 -4.45 12.84 7.82
C ARG A 111 -2.95 13.06 7.97
N ILE A 112 -2.45 13.98 7.17
CA ILE A 112 -1.11 14.53 7.26
C ILE A 112 -1.21 15.79 8.12
N HIS A 113 -0.30 15.93 9.07
CA HIS A 113 -0.21 17.11 9.94
C HIS A 113 1.04 17.89 9.59
N SER A 114 0.99 19.22 9.70
CA SER A 114 2.17 20.08 9.49
C SER A 114 3.24 19.85 10.57
N GLU A 115 2.82 19.41 11.75
CA GLU A 115 3.67 19.06 12.89
C GLU A 115 3.14 17.77 13.52
N GLY A 116 4.05 16.84 13.86
CA GLY A 116 3.70 15.55 14.47
C GLY A 116 3.56 14.39 13.48
N PRO A 117 3.33 13.16 13.98
CA PRO A 117 3.16 11.99 13.14
C PRO A 117 1.82 12.03 12.38
N PRO A 118 1.71 11.37 11.22
CA PRO A 118 0.44 11.19 10.52
C PRO A 118 -0.56 10.42 11.39
N SER A 119 -1.84 10.68 11.18
CA SER A 119 -2.94 10.06 11.91
C SER A 119 -3.90 9.31 10.98
N GLY A 120 -4.78 8.49 11.54
CA GLY A 120 -5.74 7.66 10.83
C GLY A 120 -5.18 6.27 10.50
N GLU A 121 -5.73 5.66 9.46
CA GLU A 121 -5.43 4.28 9.11
C GLU A 121 -4.81 4.14 7.72
N ILE A 122 -3.99 3.10 7.57
CA ILE A 122 -3.60 2.58 6.26
C ILE A 122 -4.13 1.15 6.10
N ARG A 123 -4.19 0.67 4.85
CA ARG A 123 -4.47 -0.73 4.52
C ARG A 123 -3.27 -1.37 3.86
N LEU A 124 -2.88 -2.54 4.37
CA LEU A 124 -1.95 -3.45 3.73
C LEU A 124 -2.75 -4.53 2.99
N TYR A 125 -2.47 -4.72 1.71
CA TYR A 125 -3.17 -5.69 0.87
C TYR A 125 -2.19 -6.57 0.12
N GLN A 126 -2.25 -7.89 0.36
CA GLN A 126 -1.38 -8.84 -0.34
C GLN A 126 -1.82 -8.99 -1.81
N ALA A 127 -0.84 -8.87 -2.71
CA ALA A 127 -1.03 -9.23 -4.10
C ALA A 127 -1.15 -10.75 -4.22
N THR A 128 -2.28 -11.23 -4.73
CA THR A 128 -2.51 -12.65 -5.03
C THR A 128 -3.71 -12.76 -5.97
N MET A 129 -3.88 -13.88 -6.68
CA MET A 129 -5.13 -14.18 -7.38
C MET A 129 -6.18 -14.82 -6.46
N GLU A 130 -5.78 -15.25 -5.26
CA GLU A 130 -6.68 -15.85 -4.27
C GLU A 130 -7.56 -14.80 -3.57
N LYS A 131 -8.66 -15.27 -2.96
CA LYS A 131 -9.53 -14.41 -2.16
C LYS A 131 -8.84 -14.08 -0.83
N ASN A 132 -8.60 -12.80 -0.61
CA ASN A 132 -8.03 -12.26 0.62
C ASN A 132 -8.67 -10.92 1.00
N LYS A 133 -8.40 -10.44 2.22
CA LYS A 133 -8.90 -9.17 2.73
C LYS A 133 -7.71 -8.25 3.07
N PRO A 134 -7.82 -6.93 2.86
CA PRO A 134 -6.84 -5.98 3.36
C PRO A 134 -6.81 -5.99 4.89
N ILE A 135 -5.65 -5.66 5.44
CA ILE A 135 -5.42 -5.50 6.86
C ILE A 135 -5.36 -4.01 7.16
N THR A 136 -6.20 -3.54 8.07
CA THR A 136 -6.12 -2.18 8.59
C THR A 136 -4.98 -2.07 9.60
N LEU A 137 -4.13 -1.06 9.44
CA LEU A 137 -3.01 -0.77 10.32
C LEU A 137 -3.16 0.65 10.90
N LEU A 138 -2.78 0.79 12.17
CA LEU A 138 -2.79 2.04 12.93
C LEU A 138 -1.36 2.49 13.23
N ASN A 139 -1.12 3.80 13.27
CA ASN A 139 0.18 4.33 13.59
C ASN A 139 0.50 4.10 15.08
N SER A 140 1.67 3.54 15.39
CA SER A 140 2.09 3.30 16.77
C SER A 140 2.19 4.55 17.63
N ARG A 141 2.34 5.73 17.03
CA ARG A 141 2.52 7.00 17.75
C ARG A 141 1.21 7.75 18.02
N GLU A 142 0.06 7.27 17.56
CA GLU A 142 -1.23 7.90 17.88
C GLU A 142 -1.68 7.68 19.34
N ASN A 143 -1.07 6.73 20.05
CA ASN A 143 -1.44 6.39 21.43
C ASN A 143 -0.47 6.94 22.50
N LEU A 144 0.35 7.94 22.15
CA LEU A 144 1.25 8.67 23.06
C LEU A 144 0.83 10.14 23.13
#